data_AF-A0A968PMT9-F1
#
_entry.id   AF-A0A968PMT9-F1
#
_cell.length_a   1.000
_cell.length_b   1.000
_cell.length_c   1.000
_cell.angle_alpha   90.00
_cell.angle_beta   90.00
_cell.angle_gamma   90.00
#
_symmetry.space_group_name_H-M   'P 1'
#
loop_
_entity.id
_entity.type
_entity.pdbx_description
1 polymer ?
#
loop_
_entity_poly.entity_id
_entity_poly.type
_entity_poly.pdbx_seq_one_letter_code
_entity_poly.pdbx_strand_id
1 'polypeptide(L)'
;MVARLRGLGHPGRVKGHCLKPYQTPYGIVEINRHVCQSSSSGTTLCPLEVDGRVIVTATPRFAKQISHKYAEMSSLRLVADLQENHGRSVHRSFVQTLSEAVGSNALLKEETWHYQTPKLSMPVATLSVEKSFSASAQARKPMMFVSI
;
A
#
# COMPACT_ATOMS: atom_id res chain seq x y z
N MET A 1 19.80 -16.88 19.28
CA MET A 1 19.72 -15.41 19.45
C MET A 1 18.25 -15.02 19.43
N VAL A 2 17.64 -14.84 20.61
CA VAL A 2 16.18 -14.65 20.76
C VAL A 2 15.85 -13.17 20.60
N ALA A 3 15.15 -12.82 19.53
CA ALA A 3 14.63 -11.47 19.33
C ALA A 3 13.60 -11.17 20.43
N ARG A 4 13.97 -10.26 21.34
CA ARG A 4 13.11 -9.80 22.43
C ARG A 4 12.05 -8.87 21.84
N LEU A 5 10.85 -9.40 21.65
CA LEU A 5 9.65 -8.68 21.21
C LEU A 5 9.36 -7.53 22.19
N ARG A 6 9.82 -6.31 21.88
CA ARG A 6 9.39 -5.08 22.57
C ARG A 6 8.26 -4.47 21.75
N GLY A 7 7.02 -4.67 22.16
CA GLY A 7 5.89 -3.97 21.55
C GLY A 7 4.50 -4.56 21.75
N LEU A 8 4.38 -5.83 22.15
CA LEU A 8 3.10 -6.47 22.43
C LEU A 8 3.17 -7.12 23.80
N GLY A 9 2.35 -6.62 24.73
CA GLY A 9 2.20 -7.22 26.06
C GLY A 9 1.77 -8.67 25.92
N HIS A 10 2.64 -9.56 26.41
CA HIS A 10 2.53 -11.02 26.49
C HIS A 10 2.96 -11.84 25.27
N PRO A 11 3.83 -12.87 25.46
CA PRO A 11 4.14 -13.83 24.41
C PRO A 11 2.87 -14.63 24.09
N GLY A 12 2.32 -14.44 22.89
CA GLY A 12 1.19 -15.22 22.39
C GLY A 12 1.53 -16.71 22.29
N ARG A 13 0.52 -17.58 22.38
CA ARG A 13 0.69 -19.03 22.22
C ARG A 13 1.10 -19.34 20.78
N VAL A 14 2.21 -20.06 20.59
CA VAL A 14 2.62 -20.56 19.26
C VAL A 14 1.61 -21.63 18.83
N LYS A 15 0.91 -21.39 17.72
CA LYS A 15 0.00 -22.37 17.10
C LYS A 15 0.76 -23.35 16.21
N GLY A 16 1.79 -22.87 15.53
CA GLY A 16 2.59 -23.70 14.65
C GLY A 16 3.38 -22.89 13.63
N HIS A 17 3.80 -23.62 12.60
CA HIS A 17 4.62 -23.15 11.50
C HIS A 17 3.81 -23.16 10.21
N CYS A 18 3.92 -22.13 9.39
CA CYS A 18 3.21 -22.02 8.13
C CYS A 18 4.14 -21.45 7.06
N LEU A 19 4.29 -22.16 5.95
CA LEU A 19 5.03 -21.64 4.79
C LEU A 19 4.19 -20.58 4.08
N LYS A 20 4.78 -19.42 3.81
CA LYS A 20 4.12 -18.36 3.04
C LYS A 20 5.11 -17.72 2.06
N PRO A 21 4.72 -17.52 0.78
CA PRO A 21 5.53 -16.76 -0.18
C PRO A 21 5.42 -15.25 0.07
N TYR A 22 6.56 -14.57 0.09
CA TYR A 22 6.66 -13.12 0.18
C TYR A 22 7.30 -12.52 -1.08
N GLN A 23 6.75 -11.39 -1.52
CA GLN A 23 7.21 -10.64 -2.67
C GLN A 23 8.36 -9.69 -2.27
N THR A 24 9.52 -9.87 -2.88
CA THR A 24 10.68 -9.00 -2.71
C THR A 24 11.07 -8.36 -4.05
N PRO A 25 11.94 -7.33 -4.05
CA PRO A 25 12.46 -6.76 -5.30
C PRO A 25 13.20 -7.80 -6.14
N TYR A 26 13.76 -8.82 -5.49
CA TYR A 26 14.64 -9.81 -6.09
C TYR A 26 13.94 -11.11 -6.47
N GLY A 27 12.65 -11.25 -6.14
CA GLY A 27 11.95 -12.51 -6.34
C GLY A 27 10.94 -12.83 -5.26
N ILE A 28 10.27 -13.96 -5.42
CA ILE A 28 9.44 -14.55 -4.37
C ILE A 28 10.35 -15.34 -3.44
N VAL A 29 10.20 -15.15 -2.14
CA VAL A 29 10.92 -15.92 -1.10
C VAL A 29 9.89 -16.62 -0.23
N GLU A 30 10.01 -17.94 -0.10
CA GLU A 30 9.18 -18.72 0.81
C GLU A 30 9.83 -18.77 2.18
N ILE A 31 9.10 -18.34 3.20
CA ILE A 31 9.59 -18.32 4.57
C ILE A 31 8.68 -19.17 5.44
N ASN A 32 9.27 -20.12 6.16
CA ASN A 32 8.57 -20.84 7.21
C ASN A 32 8.45 -19.94 8.44
N ARG A 33 7.25 -19.41 8.69
CA ARG A 33 7.00 -18.42 9.75
C ARG A 33 6.25 -19.03 10.93
N HIS A 34 6.50 -18.50 12.11
CA HIS A 34 5.70 -18.80 13.29
C HIS A 34 4.37 -18.06 13.22
N VAL A 35 3.30 -18.81 13.50
CA VAL A 35 1.95 -18.28 13.67
C VAL A 35 1.61 -18.35 15.16
N CYS A 36 1.38 -17.21 15.76
CA CYS A 36 1.04 -17.08 17.17
C CYS A 36 -0.41 -16.62 17.32
N GLN A 37 -1.07 -17.01 18.41
CA GLN A 37 -2.37 -16.47 18.80
C GLN A 37 -2.22 -15.64 20.06
N SER A 38 -2.80 -14.44 20.06
CA SER A 38 -2.96 -13.67 21.29
C SER A 38 -3.88 -14.41 22.26
N SER A 39 -3.47 -14.50 23.52
CA SER A 39 -4.27 -15.12 24.59
C SER A 39 -5.47 -14.25 24.98
N SER A 40 -5.41 -12.94 24.75
CA SER A 40 -6.47 -12.00 25.15
C SER A 40 -7.55 -11.80 24.08
N SER A 41 -7.17 -11.79 22.80
CA SER A 41 -8.08 -11.41 21.70
C SER A 41 -8.39 -12.55 20.73
N GLY A 42 -7.73 -13.72 20.87
CA GLY A 42 -7.84 -14.81 19.90
C GLY A 42 -7.28 -14.51 18.50
N THR A 43 -6.78 -13.29 18.28
CA THR A 43 -6.24 -12.84 17.00
C THR A 43 -4.97 -13.61 16.66
N THR A 44 -4.89 -14.08 15.42
CA THR A 44 -3.71 -14.77 14.91
C THR A 44 -2.74 -13.74 14.34
N LEU A 45 -1.50 -13.75 14.82
CA LEU A 45 -0.44 -12.79 14.51
C LEU A 45 0.83 -13.54 14.10
N CYS A 46 1.57 -12.99 13.13
CA CYS A 46 2.89 -13.48 12.78
C CYS A 46 3.94 -12.41 13.12
N PRO A 47 4.81 -12.65 14.11
CA PRO A 47 5.82 -11.66 14.53
C PRO A 47 6.68 -11.15 13.37
N LEU A 48 7.05 -12.04 12.45
CA LEU A 48 7.79 -11.67 11.23
C LEU A 48 7.09 -10.60 10.39
N GLU A 49 5.77 -10.69 10.23
CA GLU A 49 5.00 -9.74 9.42
C GLU A 49 4.88 -8.38 10.12
N VAL A 50 4.76 -8.40 11.45
CA VAL A 50 4.66 -7.18 12.26
C VAL A 50 6.01 -6.46 12.32
N ASP A 51 7.05 -7.17 12.75
CA ASP A 51 8.39 -6.61 12.93
C ASP A 51 9.01 -6.22 11.57
N GLY A 52 8.80 -7.06 10.56
CA GLY A 52 9.23 -6.82 9.18
C GLY A 52 8.37 -5.78 8.44
N ARG A 53 7.29 -5.29 9.06
CA ARG A 53 6.32 -4.34 8.48
C ARG A 53 5.85 -4.77 7.08
N VAL A 54 5.54 -6.05 6.93
CA VAL A 54 5.08 -6.61 5.66
C VAL A 54 3.76 -5.95 5.27
N ILE A 55 3.65 -5.50 4.02
CA ILE A 55 2.45 -4.85 3.49
C ILE A 55 1.81 -5.81 2.50
N VAL A 56 0.61 -6.30 2.79
CA VAL A 56 -0.03 -7.41 2.07
C VAL A 56 0.85 -8.67 2.13
N THR A 57 1.61 -8.95 1.07
CA THR A 57 2.61 -10.04 1.00
C THR A 57 3.96 -9.52 0.53
N ALA A 58 4.17 -8.20 0.51
CA ALA A 58 5.38 -7.55 0.03
C ALA A 58 6.27 -7.04 1.16
N THR A 59 7.58 -7.11 0.94
CA THR A 59 8.56 -6.42 1.79
C THR A 59 8.42 -4.89 1.67
N PRO A 60 8.73 -4.11 2.72
CA PRO A 60 8.65 -2.65 2.69
C PRO A 60 9.41 -2.01 1.52
N ARG A 61 10.58 -2.57 1.17
CA ARG A 61 11.40 -2.10 0.06
C ARG A 61 10.69 -2.27 -1.28
N PHE A 62 10.04 -3.41 -1.50
CA PHE A 62 9.32 -3.66 -2.74
C PHE A 62 8.05 -2.82 -2.82
N ALA A 63 7.31 -2.70 -1.72
CA ALA A 63 6.15 -1.83 -1.62
C ALA A 63 6.52 -0.37 -1.97
N LYS A 64 7.60 0.17 -1.40
CA LYS A 64 8.10 1.51 -1.71
C LYS A 64 8.40 1.68 -3.21
N GLN A 65 9.09 0.72 -3.83
CA GLN A 65 9.41 0.77 -5.26
C GLN A 65 8.15 0.77 -6.13
N ILE A 66 7.19 -0.10 -5.81
CA ILE A 66 5.92 -0.20 -6.52
C ILE A 66 5.13 1.10 -6.38
N SER A 67 4.92 1.60 -5.15
CA SER A 67 4.12 2.80 -4.92
C SER A 67 4.70 4.03 -5.59
N HIS A 68 6.02 4.19 -5.58
CA HIS A 68 6.69 5.28 -6.30
C HIS A 68 6.43 5.18 -7.81
N LYS A 69 6.69 4.01 -8.42
CA LYS A 69 6.46 3.83 -9.86
C LYS A 69 4.97 4.00 -10.20
N TYR A 70 4.06 3.55 -9.34
CA TYR A 70 2.62 3.61 -9.57
C TYR A 70 2.06 5.05 -9.53
N ALA A 71 2.70 5.93 -8.76
CA ALA A 71 2.37 7.36 -8.76
C ALA A 71 2.79 8.05 -10.08
N GLU A 72 3.90 7.61 -10.68
CA GLU A 72 4.47 8.21 -11.89
C GLU A 72 3.92 7.64 -13.20
N MET A 73 3.44 6.39 -13.19
CA MET A 73 3.00 5.71 -14.42
C MET A 73 1.82 4.78 -14.21
N SER A 74 1.14 4.45 -15.31
CA SER A 74 0.00 3.53 -15.26
C SER A 74 0.40 2.13 -14.78
N SER A 75 -0.54 1.43 -14.14
CA SER A 75 -0.33 0.07 -13.62
C SER A 75 0.17 -0.92 -14.69
N LEU A 76 -0.24 -0.74 -15.95
CA LEU A 76 0.22 -1.58 -17.07
C LEU A 76 1.68 -1.29 -17.42
N ARG A 77 2.06 0.00 -17.51
CA ARG A 77 3.44 0.39 -17.81
C ARG A 77 4.38 -0.03 -16.70
N LEU A 78 3.96 0.07 -15.44
CA LEU A 78 4.72 -0.39 -14.29
C LEU A 78 5.00 -1.90 -14.36
N VAL A 79 4.01 -2.73 -14.69
CA VAL A 79 4.22 -4.19 -14.80
C VAL A 79 5.24 -4.52 -15.90
N ALA A 80 5.15 -3.84 -17.05
CA ALA A 80 6.13 -3.98 -18.12
C ALA A 80 7.54 -3.56 -17.66
N ASP A 81 7.65 -2.41 -17.00
CA ASP A 81 8.91 -1.90 -16.44
C ASP A 81 9.52 -2.86 -15.39
N LEU A 82 8.71 -3.45 -14.51
CA LEU A 82 9.18 -4.45 -13.55
C LEU A 82 9.73 -5.70 -14.25
N GLN A 83 9.09 -6.11 -15.35
CA GLN A 83 9.56 -7.24 -16.14
C GLN A 83 10.87 -6.92 -16.87
N GLU A 84 10.96 -5.77 -17.52
CA GLU A 84 12.11 -5.35 -18.33
C GLU A 84 13.34 -5.03 -17.48
N ASN A 85 13.19 -4.22 -16.43
CA ASN A 85 14.32 -3.68 -15.67
C ASN A 85 14.70 -4.53 -14.45
N HIS A 86 13.77 -5.32 -13.93
CA HIS A 86 13.97 -6.06 -12.70
C HIS A 86 13.77 -7.58 -12.87
N GLY A 87 13.36 -8.04 -14.06
CA GLY A 87 13.03 -9.45 -14.29
C GLY A 87 11.85 -9.94 -13.45
N ARG A 88 10.98 -9.02 -12.99
CA ARG A 88 9.89 -9.33 -12.07
C ARG A 88 8.55 -9.38 -12.80
N SER A 89 8.10 -10.61 -13.06
CA SER A 89 6.71 -10.86 -13.45
C SER A 89 5.81 -10.76 -12.23
N VAL A 90 4.92 -9.77 -12.22
CA VAL A 90 3.90 -9.58 -11.17
C VAL A 90 2.55 -9.29 -11.81
N HIS A 91 1.49 -9.77 -11.17
CA HIS A 91 0.14 -9.51 -11.68
C HIS A 91 -0.25 -8.04 -11.48
N ARG A 92 -0.98 -7.46 -12.44
CA ARG A 92 -1.43 -6.06 -12.38
C ARG A 92 -2.24 -5.77 -11.11
N SER A 93 -3.17 -6.65 -10.75
CA SER A 93 -4.01 -6.44 -9.56
C SER A 93 -3.18 -6.39 -8.27
N PHE A 94 -2.09 -7.17 -8.19
CA PHE A 94 -1.20 -7.14 -7.03
C PHE A 94 -0.55 -5.76 -6.85
N VAL A 95 -0.08 -5.15 -7.94
CA VAL A 95 0.52 -3.80 -7.92
C VAL A 95 -0.52 -2.76 -7.48
N GLN A 96 -1.76 -2.88 -7.96
CA GLN A 96 -2.86 -1.98 -7.59
C GLN A 96 -3.19 -2.10 -6.10
N THR A 97 -3.46 -3.32 -5.62
CA THR A 97 -3.76 -3.59 -4.21
C THR A 97 -2.63 -3.18 -3.29
N LEU A 98 -1.38 -3.41 -3.67
CA LEU A 98 -0.23 -3.02 -2.86
C LEU A 98 -0.11 -1.50 -2.76
N SER A 99 -0.30 -0.79 -3.87
CA SER A 99 -0.23 0.68 -3.91
C SER A 99 -1.37 1.31 -3.10
N GLU A 100 -2.58 0.76 -3.21
CA GLU A 100 -3.73 1.16 -2.40
C GLU A 100 -3.48 0.94 -0.90
N ALA A 101 -2.95 -0.22 -0.50
CA ALA A 101 -2.62 -0.49 0.89
C ALA A 101 -1.58 0.49 1.45
N VAL A 102 -0.57 0.88 0.65
CA VAL A 102 0.40 1.91 1.04
C VAL A 102 -0.27 3.28 1.17
N GLY A 103 -1.14 3.65 0.23
CA GLY A 103 -1.92 4.88 0.30
C GLY A 103 -2.78 4.97 1.56
N SER A 104 -3.51 3.89 1.89
CA SER A 104 -4.31 3.80 3.11
C SER A 104 -3.45 3.95 4.38
N ASN A 105 -2.26 3.32 4.40
CA ASN A 105 -1.31 3.49 5.52
C ASN A 105 -0.82 4.94 5.65
N ALA A 106 -0.62 5.65 4.54
CA ALA A 106 -0.23 7.05 4.55
C ALA A 106 -1.34 7.96 5.10
N LEU A 107 -2.59 7.75 4.66
CA LEU A 107 -3.77 8.48 5.17
C LEU A 107 -3.97 8.26 6.68
N LEU A 108 -3.85 7.01 7.15
CA LEU A 108 -3.90 6.70 8.58
C LEU A 108 -2.80 7.40 9.38
N LYS A 109 -1.65 7.69 8.75
CA LYS A 109 -0.54 8.36 9.42
C LYS A 109 -0.66 9.88 9.38
N GLU A 110 -1.31 10.42 8.36
CA GLU A 110 -1.55 11.85 8.16
C GLU A 110 -2.25 12.49 9.36
N GLU A 111 -3.23 11.80 9.96
CA GLU A 111 -3.93 12.27 11.17
C GLU A 111 -2.99 12.55 12.36
N THR A 112 -1.83 11.89 12.40
CA THR A 112 -0.83 12.06 13.47
C THR A 112 0.35 12.94 13.07
N TRP A 113 0.45 13.36 11.80
CA TRP A 113 1.55 14.19 11.33
C TRP A 113 1.32 15.65 11.69
N HIS A 114 2.14 16.16 12.59
CA HIS A 114 2.21 17.59 12.87
C HIS A 114 3.16 18.25 11.88
N TYR A 115 2.61 18.92 10.87
CA TYR A 115 3.40 19.81 10.02
C TYR A 115 3.68 21.10 10.79
N GLN A 116 4.93 21.55 10.78
CA GLN A 116 5.25 22.87 11.28
C GLN A 116 4.82 23.89 10.24
N THR A 117 3.74 24.64 10.55
CA THR A 117 3.27 25.71 9.69
C THR A 117 4.41 26.72 9.49
N PRO A 118 4.86 26.96 8.24
CA PRO A 118 5.92 27.92 7.99
C PRO A 118 5.46 29.32 8.43
N LYS A 119 6.35 30.06 9.08
CA LYS A 119 6.06 31.45 9.48
C LYS A 119 5.99 32.31 8.23
N LEU A 120 4.78 32.71 7.87
CA LEU A 120 4.53 33.64 6.77
C LEU A 120 4.94 35.05 7.23
N SER A 121 5.83 35.70 6.47
CA SER A 121 6.33 37.05 6.76
C SER A 121 5.29 38.14 6.47
N MET A 122 4.24 37.81 5.71
CA MET A 122 3.13 38.67 5.35
C MET A 122 1.83 37.85 5.38
N PRO A 123 0.66 38.46 5.71
CA PRO A 123 -0.62 37.78 5.64
C PRO A 123 -0.94 37.41 4.18
N VAL A 124 -1.26 36.13 3.94
CA VAL A 124 -1.65 35.65 2.61
C VAL A 124 -3.13 35.98 2.39
N ALA A 125 -3.43 36.82 1.40
CA ALA A 125 -4.78 37.30 1.13
C ALA A 125 -5.68 36.27 0.41
N THR A 126 -5.10 35.32 -0.33
CA THR A 126 -5.88 34.32 -1.08
C THR A 126 -5.05 33.05 -1.28
N LEU A 127 -5.68 31.90 -1.07
CA LEU A 127 -5.15 30.59 -1.43
C LEU A 127 -6.10 29.97 -2.45
N SER A 128 -5.58 29.64 -3.63
CA SER A 128 -6.33 28.87 -4.62
C SER A 128 -5.98 27.40 -4.46
N VAL A 129 -6.98 26.58 -4.13
CA VAL A 129 -6.86 25.12 -4.14
C VAL A 129 -7.74 24.62 -5.28
N GLU A 130 -7.13 24.18 -6.38
CA GLU A 130 -7.84 23.58 -7.48
C GLU A 130 -7.95 22.06 -7.29
N LYS A 131 -9.17 21.52 -7.36
CA LYS A 131 -9.43 20.09 -7.50
C LYS A 131 -9.74 19.81 -8.96
N SER A 132 -8.79 19.22 -9.68
CA SER A 132 -9.00 18.76 -11.05
C SER A 132 -9.83 17.46 -11.04
N PHE A 133 -11.16 17.59 -11.11
CA PHE A 133 -12.07 16.45 -11.29
C PHE A 133 -12.43 16.33 -12.78
N SER A 134 -11.78 15.40 -13.50
CA SER A 134 -12.14 15.07 -14.88
C SER A 134 -13.28 14.06 -14.90
N ALA A 135 -14.53 14.55 -14.83
CA ALA A 135 -15.70 13.76 -15.19
C ALA A 135 -15.87 13.79 -16.71
N SER A 136 -15.56 12.68 -17.40
CA SER A 136 -15.94 12.49 -18.79
C SER A 136 -17.47 12.37 -18.89
N ALA A 137 -18.13 13.47 -19.28
CA ALA A 137 -19.55 13.48 -19.55
C ALA A 137 -19.87 12.58 -20.76
N GLN A 138 -20.57 11.48 -20.51
CA GLN A 138 -21.13 10.61 -21.53
C GLN A 138 -22.17 11.38 -22.35
N ALA A 139 -21.86 11.59 -23.63
CA ALA A 139 -22.78 12.14 -24.61
C ALA A 139 -24.04 11.26 -24.73
N ARG A 140 -25.22 11.83 -24.47
CA ARG A 140 -26.50 11.28 -24.94
C ARG A 140 -26.89 12.01 -26.22
N LYS A 141 -26.91 11.28 -27.34
CA LYS A 141 -27.39 11.75 -28.65
C LYS A 141 -28.84 12.25 -28.53
N PRO A 142 -29.21 13.37 -29.16
CA PRO A 142 -30.62 13.73 -29.33
C PRO A 142 -31.26 12.76 -30.33
N MET A 143 -32.33 12.09 -29.90
CA MET A 143 -33.17 11.26 -30.75
C MET A 143 -34.07 12.19 -31.58
N MET A 144 -33.99 12.06 -32.90
CA MET A 144 -34.88 12.71 -33.85
C MET A 144 -36.32 12.29 -33.60
N PHE A 145 -37.24 13.25 -33.57
CA PHE A 145 -38.62 13.00 -33.99
C PHE A 145 -39.07 14.13 -34.90
N VAL A 146 -39.46 13.71 -36.10
CA VAL A 146 -39.96 14.50 -37.23
C VAL A 146 -41.45 14.78 -37.02
N SER A 147 -41.86 15.93 -37.57
CA SER A 147 -43.19 16.53 -37.73
C SER A 147 -44.41 15.61 -37.85
N ILE A 148 -45.53 16.03 -37.24
CA ILE A 148 -46.77 16.46 -37.93
C ILE A 148 -47.40 17.57 -37.10
#